data_AF-Q0C1T6-F1
#
_entry.id   AF-Q0C1T6-F1
#
_cell.length_a   1.000
_cell.length_b   1.000
_cell.length_c   1.000
_cell.angle_alpha   90.00
_cell.angle_beta   90.00
_cell.angle_gamma   90.00
#
_symmetry.space_group_name_H-M   'P 1'
#
loop_
_entity.id
_entity.type
_entity.pdbx_description
1 polymer ?
#
loop_
_entity_poly.entity_id
_entity_poly.type
_entity_poly.pdbx_seq_one_letter_code
_entity_poly.pdbx_strand_id
1 'polypeptide(L)'
;MRNTSHKIQTAPESSSLLEGVAEWISLYNQRAAKIQEWQSLETQLFTQAKRMGIAIEASFESDRPEAQAMKALDEHIEELAQQTDDLAATILSQPVGSLAEAAGKIEIGLKLQGAEDWQPYALELVEDGLDALRNRLG
;
A
#
# COMPACT_ATOMS: atom_id res chain seq x y z
N MET A 1 15.00 -37.50 21.95
CA MET A 1 15.64 -36.23 21.57
C MET A 1 15.19 -35.90 20.15
N ARG A 2 14.23 -34.99 19.98
CA ARG A 2 13.74 -34.54 18.67
C ARG A 2 14.37 -33.19 18.40
N ASN A 3 15.20 -33.14 17.37
CA ASN A 3 15.87 -31.93 16.90
C ASN A 3 14.88 -31.17 16.01
N THR A 4 14.29 -30.09 16.52
CA THR A 4 13.48 -29.17 15.74
C THR A 4 14.40 -28.20 15.01
N SER A 5 14.72 -28.53 13.75
CA SER A 5 15.33 -27.57 12.83
C SER A 5 14.35 -26.42 12.61
N HIS A 6 14.65 -25.26 13.19
CA HIS A 6 14.08 -24.00 12.76
C HIS A 6 14.47 -23.78 11.31
N LYS A 7 13.48 -23.84 10.40
CA LYS A 7 13.60 -23.25 9.08
C LYS A 7 13.78 -21.76 9.29
N ILE A 8 15.02 -21.30 9.19
CA ILE A 8 15.35 -19.89 8.99
C ILE A 8 14.67 -19.53 7.67
N GLN A 9 13.68 -18.67 7.75
CA GLN A 9 13.02 -18.08 6.61
C GLN A 9 14.07 -17.21 5.92
N THR A 10 14.59 -17.70 4.79
CA THR A 10 15.59 -17.03 3.98
C THR A 10 14.99 -15.73 3.46
N ALA A 11 15.64 -14.61 3.75
CA ALA A 11 15.35 -13.31 3.12
C ALA A 11 15.30 -13.48 1.60
N PRO A 12 14.36 -12.84 0.88
CA PRO A 12 14.28 -12.95 -0.56
C PRO A 12 15.60 -12.48 -1.18
N GLU A 13 16.14 -13.33 -2.06
CA GLU A 13 17.33 -13.07 -2.86
C GLU A 13 17.15 -11.74 -3.61
N SER A 14 18.15 -10.87 -3.52
CA SER A 14 18.22 -9.50 -4.06
C SER A 14 17.35 -9.25 -5.31
N SER A 15 16.07 -8.93 -5.11
CA SER A 15 15.21 -8.45 -6.18
C SER A 15 15.73 -7.09 -6.64
N SER A 16 15.81 -6.89 -7.94
CA SER A 16 16.24 -5.61 -8.50
C SER A 16 15.29 -4.48 -8.06
N LEU A 17 15.79 -3.24 -8.00
CA LEU A 17 14.98 -2.08 -7.62
C LEU A 17 13.71 -2.00 -8.49
N LEU A 18 13.83 -2.28 -9.80
CA LEU A 18 12.69 -2.32 -10.71
C LEU A 18 11.64 -3.39 -10.38
N GLU A 19 12.06 -4.58 -9.94
CA GLU A 19 11.13 -5.61 -9.47
C GLU A 19 10.39 -5.14 -8.22
N GLY A 20 11.12 -4.53 -7.28
CA GLY A 20 10.52 -3.91 -6.09
C GLY A 20 9.52 -2.80 -6.46
N VAL A 21 9.84 -1.94 -7.42
CA VAL A 21 8.92 -0.89 -7.91
C VAL A 21 7.66 -1.50 -8.53
N ALA A 22 7.82 -2.53 -9.37
CA ALA A 22 6.68 -3.19 -10.00
C ALA A 22 5.77 -3.88 -8.97
N GLU A 23 6.36 -4.55 -7.97
CA GLU A 23 5.65 -5.14 -6.85
C GLU A 23 4.91 -4.08 -6.02
N TRP A 24 5.58 -2.97 -5.70
CA TRP A 24 4.99 -1.86 -4.97
C TRP A 24 3.77 -1.29 -5.70
N ILE A 25 3.88 -1.04 -7.01
CA ILE A 25 2.76 -0.55 -7.84
C ILE A 25 1.60 -1.56 -7.83
N SER A 26 1.89 -2.86 -7.90
CA SER A 26 0.88 -3.92 -7.83
C SER A 26 0.12 -3.88 -6.50
N LEU A 27 0.84 -3.83 -5.37
CA LEU A 27 0.24 -3.75 -4.03
C LEU A 27 -0.57 -2.46 -3.84
N TYR A 28 -0.05 -1.32 -4.28
CA TYR A 28 -0.74 -0.04 -4.26
C TYR A 28 -2.08 -0.10 -5.02
N ASN A 29 -2.08 -0.68 -6.23
CA ASN A 29 -3.30 -0.83 -7.04
C ASN A 29 -4.30 -1.81 -6.40
N GLN A 30 -3.81 -2.89 -5.77
CA GLN A 30 -4.67 -3.82 -5.02
C GLN A 30 -5.34 -3.11 -3.84
N ARG A 31 -4.58 -2.31 -3.08
CA ARG A 31 -5.11 -1.49 -1.98
C ARG A 31 -6.19 -0.52 -2.47
N ALA A 32 -5.93 0.20 -3.56
CA ALA A 32 -6.89 1.12 -4.15
C ALA A 32 -8.19 0.42 -4.57
N ALA A 33 -8.10 -0.78 -5.16
CA ALA A 33 -9.28 -1.56 -5.53
C ALA A 33 -10.09 -1.99 -4.29
N LYS A 34 -9.42 -2.36 -3.19
CA LYS A 34 -10.08 -2.73 -1.93
C LYS A 34 -10.78 -1.55 -1.27
N ILE A 35 -10.17 -0.36 -1.30
CA ILE A 35 -10.81 0.87 -0.83
C ILE A 35 -12.08 1.18 -1.63
N GLN A 36 -12.06 0.99 -2.96
CA GLN A 36 -13.26 1.19 -3.79
C GLN A 36 -14.37 0.17 -3.47
N GLU A 37 -13.99 -1.08 -3.20
CA GLU A 37 -14.93 -2.12 -2.75
C GLU A 37 -15.57 -1.74 -1.40
N TRP A 38 -14.76 -1.25 -0.47
CA TRP A 38 -15.21 -0.76 0.83
C TRP A 38 -16.21 0.41 0.70
N GLN A 39 -15.89 1.42 -0.12
CA GLN A 39 -16.77 2.58 -0.37
C GLN A 39 -18.11 2.18 -1.02
N SER A 40 -18.08 1.12 -1.85
CA SER A 40 -19.28 0.57 -2.46
C SER A 40 -20.19 -0.12 -1.42
N LEU A 41 -19.59 -0.80 -0.43
CA LEU A 41 -20.33 -1.38 0.70
C LEU A 41 -20.86 -0.32 1.66
N GLU A 42 -20.09 0.74 1.92
CA GLU A 42 -20.51 1.88 2.72
C GLU A 42 -21.79 2.51 2.16
N THR A 43 -21.80 2.78 0.85
CA THR A 43 -22.98 3.33 0.16
C THR A 43 -24.21 2.42 0.30
N GLN A 44 -24.01 1.10 0.23
CA GLN A 44 -25.09 0.11 0.41
C GLN A 44 -25.59 0.11 1.85
N LEU A 45 -24.68 0.10 2.83
CA LEU A 45 -24.98 0.13 4.26
C LEU A 45 -25.78 1.39 4.61
N PHE A 46 -25.37 2.56 4.11
CA PHE A 46 -26.07 3.83 4.37
C PHE A 46 -27.46 3.85 3.76
N THR A 47 -27.60 3.31 2.55
CA THR A 47 -28.89 3.17 1.89
C THR A 47 -29.84 2.28 2.71
N GLN A 48 -29.34 1.19 3.28
CA GLN A 48 -30.13 0.32 4.14
C GLN A 48 -30.47 0.96 5.49
N ALA A 49 -29.49 1.59 6.15
CA ALA A 49 -29.66 2.32 7.41
C ALA A 49 -30.80 3.34 7.30
N LYS A 50 -30.76 4.16 6.23
CA LYS A 50 -31.80 5.14 5.91
C LYS A 50 -33.17 4.52 5.71
N ARG A 51 -33.26 3.40 4.98
CA ARG A 51 -34.54 2.69 4.76
C ARG A 51 -35.14 2.14 6.06
N MET A 52 -34.30 1.77 7.01
CA MET A 52 -34.72 1.19 8.29
C MET A 52 -34.89 2.23 9.40
N GLY A 53 -34.54 3.49 9.14
CA GLY A 53 -34.60 4.56 10.14
C GLY A 53 -33.59 4.37 11.28
N ILE A 54 -32.48 3.68 11.02
CA ILE A 54 -31.42 3.41 11.99
C ILE A 54 -30.29 4.42 11.77
N ALA A 55 -29.62 4.82 12.84
CA ALA A 55 -28.40 5.63 12.79
C ALA A 55 -27.30 4.95 11.96
N ILE A 56 -26.48 5.75 11.28
CA ILE A 56 -25.42 5.24 10.40
C ILE A 56 -24.34 4.53 11.25
N GLU A 57 -23.98 5.13 12.38
CA GLU A 57 -22.99 4.62 13.33
C GLU A 57 -23.40 3.22 13.84
N ALA A 58 -24.68 3.07 14.22
CA ALA A 58 -25.23 1.79 14.64
C ALA A 58 -25.26 0.74 13.51
N SER A 59 -25.19 1.16 12.25
CA SER A 59 -25.16 0.24 11.10
C SER A 59 -23.76 -0.35 10.88
N PHE A 60 -22.69 0.41 11.13
CA PHE A 60 -21.31 -0.10 11.11
C PHE A 60 -21.04 -1.12 12.22
N GLU A 61 -21.66 -0.96 13.38
CA GLU A 61 -21.51 -1.87 14.52
C GLU A 61 -22.38 -3.13 14.40
N SER A 62 -23.25 -3.21 13.41
CA SER A 62 -24.24 -4.29 13.29
C SER A 62 -23.69 -5.59 12.69
N ASP A 63 -24.43 -6.69 12.87
CA ASP A 63 -24.17 -8.00 12.24
C ASP A 63 -24.61 -8.06 10.77
N ARG A 64 -24.76 -6.90 10.12
CA ARG A 64 -25.15 -6.85 8.70
C ARG A 64 -24.02 -7.40 7.82
N PRO A 65 -24.37 -8.10 6.73
CA PRO A 65 -23.37 -8.61 5.79
C PRO A 65 -22.41 -7.54 5.29
N GLU A 66 -22.92 -6.32 5.00
CA GLU A 66 -22.09 -5.21 4.51
C GLU A 66 -21.11 -4.72 5.57
N ALA A 67 -21.56 -4.55 6.82
CA ALA A 67 -20.71 -4.12 7.92
C ALA A 67 -19.60 -5.15 8.25
N GLN A 68 -19.93 -6.44 8.19
CA GLN A 68 -18.95 -7.52 8.38
C GLN A 68 -17.95 -7.59 7.22
N ALA A 69 -18.43 -7.43 5.98
CA ALA A 69 -17.56 -7.39 4.80
C ALA A 69 -16.61 -6.17 4.82
N MET A 70 -17.09 -5.01 5.29
CA MET A 70 -16.26 -3.81 5.45
C MET A 70 -15.15 -4.03 6.48
N LYS A 71 -15.44 -4.63 7.64
CA LYS A 71 -14.43 -4.98 8.65
C LYS A 71 -13.33 -5.89 8.09
N ALA A 72 -13.72 -6.91 7.33
CA ALA A 72 -12.75 -7.80 6.69
C ALA A 72 -11.91 -7.07 5.61
N LEU A 73 -12.49 -6.09 4.91
CA LEU A 73 -11.74 -5.25 3.98
C LEU A 73 -10.79 -4.29 4.69
N ASP A 74 -11.17 -3.75 5.85
CA ASP A 74 -10.30 -2.87 6.65
C ASP A 74 -9.00 -3.58 7.02
N GLU A 75 -9.09 -4.83 7.50
CA GLU A 75 -7.93 -5.68 7.82
C GLU A 75 -7.01 -5.84 6.58
N HIS A 76 -7.58 -6.16 5.42
CA HIS A 76 -6.79 -6.30 4.19
C HIS A 76 -6.19 -4.98 3.69
N ILE A 77 -6.91 -3.87 3.84
CA ILE A 77 -6.42 -2.53 3.45
C ILE A 77 -5.25 -2.12 4.34
N GLU A 78 -5.30 -2.42 5.63
CA GLU A 78 -4.23 -2.19 6.60
C GLU A 78 -3.01 -3.07 6.28
N GLU A 79 -3.21 -4.37 6.03
CA GLU A 79 -2.13 -5.27 5.61
C GLU A 79 -1.43 -4.79 4.33
N LEU A 80 -2.20 -4.38 3.33
CA LEU A 80 -1.63 -3.86 2.08
C LEU A 80 -0.93 -2.52 2.29
N ALA A 81 -1.43 -1.67 3.18
CA ALA A 81 -0.77 -0.41 3.53
C ALA A 81 0.60 -0.68 4.15
N GLN A 82 0.67 -1.57 5.14
CA GLN A 82 1.94 -1.94 5.79
C GLN A 82 2.93 -2.53 4.78
N GLN A 83 2.47 -3.42 3.89
CA GLN A 83 3.32 -3.99 2.84
C GLN A 83 3.87 -2.93 1.88
N THR A 84 3.03 -1.97 1.46
CA THR A 84 3.50 -0.87 0.59
C THR A 84 4.49 0.04 1.31
N ASP A 85 4.34 0.25 2.62
CA ASP A 85 5.23 1.10 3.40
C ASP A 85 6.61 0.44 3.61
N ASP A 86 6.61 -0.85 4.01
CA ASP A 86 7.83 -1.64 4.18
C ASP A 86 8.64 -1.73 2.87
N LEU A 87 7.95 -1.94 1.75
CA LEU A 87 8.58 -2.04 0.45
C LEU A 87 9.08 -0.68 -0.06
N ALA A 88 8.35 0.41 0.18
CA ALA A 88 8.82 1.76 -0.15
C ALA A 88 10.10 2.11 0.62
N ALA A 89 10.16 1.81 1.92
CA ALA A 89 11.36 2.01 2.73
C ALA A 89 12.55 1.16 2.22
N THR A 90 12.28 -0.09 1.81
CA THR A 90 13.28 -0.97 1.20
C THR A 90 13.81 -0.36 -0.11
N ILE A 91 12.93 0.07 -1.01
CA ILE A 91 13.30 0.68 -2.31
C ILE A 91 14.10 1.98 -2.09
N LEU A 92 13.70 2.82 -1.14
CA LEU A 92 14.41 4.05 -0.82
C LEU A 92 15.88 3.77 -0.47
N SER A 93 16.14 2.71 0.30
CA SER A 93 17.51 2.33 0.71
C SER A 93 18.40 1.79 -0.42
N GLN A 94 17.83 1.37 -1.54
CA GLN A 94 18.58 0.79 -2.65
C GLN A 94 19.17 1.87 -3.57
N PRO A 95 20.44 1.75 -4.01
CA PRO A 95 21.03 2.72 -4.92
C PRO A 95 20.42 2.63 -6.33
N VAL A 96 20.33 3.78 -7.01
CA VAL A 96 19.79 3.85 -8.38
C VAL A 96 20.87 3.53 -9.43
N GLY A 97 20.74 2.39 -10.08
CA GLY A 97 21.62 1.85 -11.13
C GLY A 97 21.21 2.22 -12.57
N SER A 98 19.99 2.69 -12.82
CA SER A 98 19.50 3.06 -14.16
C SER A 98 18.52 4.25 -14.17
N LEU A 99 18.25 4.82 -15.36
CA LEU A 99 17.22 5.85 -15.53
C LEU A 99 15.81 5.32 -15.22
N ALA A 100 15.54 4.05 -15.52
CA ALA A 100 14.26 3.42 -15.23
C ALA A 100 14.04 3.29 -13.71
N GLU A 101 15.08 2.93 -12.96
CA GLU A 101 15.05 2.87 -11.50
C GLU A 101 14.84 4.25 -10.88
N ALA A 102 15.48 5.29 -11.43
CA ALA A 102 15.29 6.66 -11.01
C ALA A 102 13.83 7.12 -11.21
N ALA A 103 13.26 6.84 -12.38
CA ALA A 103 11.85 7.11 -12.68
C ALA A 103 10.92 6.33 -11.76
N GLY A 104 11.26 5.08 -11.44
CA GLY A 104 10.51 4.24 -10.50
C GLY A 104 10.42 4.84 -9.10
N LYS A 105 11.54 5.32 -8.53
CA LYS A 105 11.51 6.01 -7.22
C LYS A 105 10.63 7.27 -7.25
N ILE A 106 10.73 8.07 -8.31
CA ILE A 106 9.88 9.26 -8.48
C ILE A 106 8.40 8.87 -8.55
N GLU A 107 8.05 7.84 -9.31
CA GLU A 107 6.66 7.37 -9.43
C GLU A 107 6.08 6.96 -8.07
N ILE A 108 6.84 6.21 -7.27
CA ILE A 108 6.43 5.83 -5.91
C ILE A 108 6.25 7.06 -5.04
N GLY A 109 7.26 7.94 -5.01
CA GLY A 109 7.22 9.17 -4.22
C GLY A 109 6.02 10.07 -4.56
N LEU A 110 5.63 10.14 -5.84
CA LEU A 110 4.43 10.87 -6.27
C LEU A 110 3.13 10.17 -5.88
N LYS A 111 3.06 8.83 -5.95
CA LYS A 111 1.85 8.08 -5.55
C LYS A 111 1.62 8.09 -4.04
N LEU A 112 2.68 8.22 -3.25
CA LEU A 112 2.61 8.41 -1.81
C LEU A 112 2.18 9.81 -1.38
N GLN A 113 2.18 10.79 -2.30
CA GLN A 113 1.58 12.12 -2.09
C GLN A 113 0.05 12.00 -2.22
N GLY A 114 -0.57 11.32 -1.25
CA GLY A 114 -2.02 11.21 -1.14
C GLY A 114 -2.67 12.47 -0.56
N ALA A 115 -3.98 12.57 -0.70
CA ALA A 115 -4.77 13.73 -0.27
C ALA A 115 -4.84 13.91 1.26
N GLU A 116 -4.56 12.87 2.04
CA GLU A 116 -4.84 12.87 3.48
C GLU A 116 -3.61 12.91 4.39
N ASP A 117 -2.39 12.57 3.94
CA ASP A 117 -1.14 12.86 4.66
C ASP A 117 0.09 12.54 3.80
N TRP A 118 1.19 13.26 4.04
CA TRP A 118 2.48 13.00 3.41
C TRP A 118 3.19 11.88 4.18
N GLN A 119 3.52 10.78 3.48
CA GLN A 119 4.44 9.81 4.06
C GLN A 119 5.85 10.43 4.17
N PRO A 120 6.58 10.23 5.28
CA PRO A 120 7.87 10.90 5.53
C PRO A 120 8.90 10.72 4.41
N TYR A 121 8.90 9.54 3.79
CA TYR A 121 9.84 9.14 2.74
C TYR A 121 9.37 9.49 1.31
N ALA A 122 8.17 10.05 1.14
CA ALA A 122 7.64 10.37 -0.20
C ALA A 122 8.53 11.41 -0.92
N LEU A 123 8.96 12.46 -0.19
CA LEU A 123 9.87 13.47 -0.74
C LEU A 123 11.25 12.88 -0.99
N GLU A 124 11.79 12.09 -0.06
CA GLU A 124 13.12 11.48 -0.18
C GLU A 124 13.23 10.57 -1.43
N LEU A 125 12.17 9.82 -1.74
CA LEU A 125 12.09 9.01 -2.96
C LEU A 125 12.12 9.86 -4.24
N VAL A 126 11.41 10.98 -4.26
CA VAL A 126 11.43 11.90 -5.40
C VAL A 126 12.80 12.57 -5.54
N GLU A 127 13.38 13.05 -4.44
CA GLU A 127 14.69 13.71 -4.44
C GLU A 127 15.80 12.77 -4.89
N ASP A 128 15.87 11.55 -4.33
CA ASP A 128 16.89 10.56 -4.71
C ASP A 128 16.77 10.17 -6.20
N GLY A 129 15.55 9.98 -6.70
CA GLY A 129 15.30 9.73 -8.11
C GLY A 129 15.71 10.90 -9.01
N LEU A 130 15.37 12.14 -8.62
CA LEU A 130 15.75 13.34 -9.38
C LEU A 130 17.26 13.55 -9.40
N ASP A 131 17.96 13.32 -8.30
CA ASP A 131 19.41 13.45 -8.22
C ASP A 131 20.11 12.39 -9.08
N ALA A 132 19.59 11.15 -9.10
CA ALA A 132 20.06 10.12 -10.01
C ALA A 132 19.86 10.49 -11.49
N LEU A 133 18.74 11.15 -11.84
CA LEU A 133 18.51 11.66 -13.20
C LEU A 133 19.48 12.79 -13.56
N ARG A 134 19.65 13.80 -12.69
CA ARG A 134 20.59 14.92 -12.91
C ARG A 134 22.01 14.43 -13.16
N ASN A 135 22.51 13.55 -12.28
CA ASN A 135 23.87 13.01 -12.41
C ASN A 135 24.11 12.21 -13.70
N ARG A 136 23.04 11.70 -14.34
CA ARG A 136 23.12 10.91 -15.58
C ARG A 136 22.86 11.72 -16.84
N LEU A 137 22.16 12.86 -16.73
CA LEU A 137 21.73 13.67 -17.87
C LEU A 137 22.54 14.98 -18.03
N GLY A 138 23.25 15.43 -16.98
CA GLY A 138 24.04 16.68 -16.98
C GLY A 138 23.25 17.87 -16.47
#